data_AF-A0A6C7WVJ3-F1
#
_entry.id   AF-A0A6C7WVJ3-F1
#
_cell.length_a   1.000
_cell.length_b   1.000
_cell.length_c   1.000
_cell.angle_alpha   90.00
_cell.angle_beta   90.00
_cell.angle_gamma   90.00
#
_symmetry.space_group_name_H-M   'P 1'
#
loop_
_entity.id
_entity.type
_entity.pdbx_description
1 polymer ?
#
loop_
_entity_poly.entity_id
_entity_poly.type
_entity_poly.pdbx_seq_one_letter_code
_entity_poly.pdbx_strand_id
1 'polypeptide(L)'
;MLAVEDLQIKNMCKRAKLKNIKAKSGLNKSILNTSFYQFSQYLEYKAKHNGKFFIKVNPQYTSKTCSVCGNIKKNLMFKDRVYLCEKCGNTLHRDINAANNILKRGLKLFGLGISLEDYKLKAF
;
A
#
# COMPACT_ATOMS: atom_id res chain seq x y z
N MET A 1 13.46 3.14 -7.11
CA MET A 1 12.09 2.68 -7.43
C MET A 1 11.13 3.23 -6.39
N LEU A 2 9.91 3.57 -6.80
CA LEU A 2 8.79 3.90 -5.92
C LEU A 2 7.69 2.86 -6.14
N ALA A 3 7.22 2.25 -5.06
CA ALA A 3 6.11 1.30 -5.09
C ALA A 3 4.94 1.88 -4.31
N VAL A 4 3.75 1.84 -4.89
CA VAL A 4 2.51 2.33 -4.26
C VAL A 4 1.40 1.30 -4.41
N GLU A 5 0.38 1.39 -3.56
CA GLU A 5 -0.82 0.58 -3.69
C GLU A 5 -1.63 0.97 -4.93
N ASP A 6 -2.10 -0.05 -5.67
CA ASP A 6 -3.08 0.13 -6.74
C ASP A 6 -4.50 0.24 -6.16
N LEU A 7 -4.79 1.41 -5.58
CA LEU A 7 -6.11 1.69 -5.04
C LEU A 7 -7.14 1.78 -6.16
N GLN A 8 -8.20 0.98 -6.04
CA GLN A 8 -9.33 0.96 -6.97
C GLN A 8 -10.28 2.14 -6.70
N ILE A 9 -9.77 3.37 -6.88
CA ILE A 9 -10.41 4.63 -6.44
C ILE A 9 -11.81 4.82 -7.05
N LYS A 10 -11.97 4.46 -8.34
CA LYS A 10 -13.28 4.46 -9.01
C LYS A 10 -14.30 3.61 -8.25
N ASN A 11 -13.90 2.43 -7.77
CA ASN A 11 -14.76 1.54 -6.99
C ASN A 11 -14.97 2.06 -5.57
N MET A 12 -13.94 2.64 -4.96
CA MET A 12 -14.00 3.22 -3.61
C MET A 12 -14.96 4.41 -3.54
N CYS A 13 -15.16 5.17 -4.61
CA CYS A 13 -16.08 6.32 -4.64
C CYS A 13 -17.51 5.98 -5.13
N LYS A 14 -17.82 4.71 -5.42
CA LYS A 14 -19.19 4.33 -5.85
C LYS A 14 -20.21 4.65 -4.76
N ARG A 15 -21.39 5.11 -5.18
CA ARG A 15 -22.51 5.40 -4.27
C ARG A 15 -23.12 4.09 -3.75
N ALA A 16 -23.56 4.09 -2.49
CA ALA A 16 -24.36 2.99 -1.95
C ALA A 16 -25.77 3.00 -2.57
N LYS A 17 -26.30 1.82 -2.90
CA LYS A 17 -27.62 1.68 -3.55
C LYS A 17 -28.80 1.52 -2.58
N LEU A 18 -28.59 0.90 -1.42
CA LEU A 18 -29.70 0.45 -0.56
C LEU A 18 -29.54 0.84 0.91
N LYS A 19 -28.41 0.48 1.54
CA LYS A 19 -28.15 0.70 2.97
C LYS A 19 -26.88 1.51 3.19
N ASN A 20 -26.75 2.13 4.37
CA ASN A 20 -25.59 2.93 4.78
C ASN A 20 -25.27 4.12 3.86
N ILE A 21 -26.29 4.72 3.22
CA ILE A 21 -26.11 5.79 2.22
C ILE A 21 -25.38 7.01 2.80
N LYS A 22 -25.80 7.50 3.99
CA LYS A 22 -25.16 8.66 4.64
C LYS A 22 -23.71 8.38 5.01
N ALA A 23 -23.44 7.25 5.68
CA ALA A 23 -22.08 6.83 6.05
C ALA A 23 -21.18 6.67 4.80
N LYS A 24 -21.69 6.03 3.74
CA LYS A 24 -20.96 5.86 2.49
C LYS A 24 -20.69 7.19 1.78
N SER A 25 -21.66 8.10 1.79
CA SER A 25 -21.50 9.45 1.22
C SER A 25 -20.40 10.24 1.95
N GLY A 26 -20.40 10.20 3.29
CA GLY A 26 -19.34 10.81 4.10
C GLY A 26 -17.96 10.22 3.77
N LEU A 27 -17.85 8.89 3.70
CA LEU A 27 -16.61 8.22 3.28
C LEU A 27 -16.18 8.61 1.86
N ASN A 28 -17.11 8.68 0.91
CA ASN A 28 -16.81 9.11 -0.46
C ASN A 28 -16.26 10.53 -0.50
N LYS A 29 -16.85 11.46 0.28
CA LYS A 29 -16.36 12.83 0.41
C LYS A 29 -14.93 12.86 0.94
N SER A 30 -14.61 12.09 1.99
CA SER A 30 -13.25 12.01 2.53
C SER A 30 -12.24 11.44 1.52
N ILE A 31 -12.62 10.41 0.77
CA ILE A 31 -11.75 9.82 -0.27
C ILE A 31 -11.49 10.83 -1.40
N LEU A 32 -12.53 11.53 -1.87
CA LEU A 32 -12.41 12.54 -2.92
C LEU A 32 -11.56 13.72 -2.47
N ASN A 33 -11.75 14.22 -1.25
CA ASN A 33 -10.94 15.29 -0.69
C ASN A 33 -9.46 14.92 -0.59
N THR A 34 -9.14 13.64 -0.36
CA THR A 34 -7.75 13.17 -0.27
C THR A 34 -7.08 13.07 -1.64
N SER A 35 -7.85 13.02 -2.74
CA SER A 35 -7.33 13.07 -4.11
C SER A 35 -6.27 12.00 -4.45
N PHE A 36 -6.42 10.77 -3.92
CA PHE A 36 -5.45 9.67 -4.10
C PHE A 36 -5.04 9.42 -5.56
N TYR A 37 -5.97 9.57 -6.50
CA TYR A 37 -5.70 9.36 -7.92
C TYR A 37 -4.68 10.39 -8.44
N GLN A 38 -4.96 11.67 -8.22
CA GLN A 38 -4.11 12.77 -8.65
C GLN A 38 -2.74 12.71 -7.96
N PHE A 39 -2.72 12.38 -6.66
CA PHE A 39 -1.48 12.18 -5.92
C PHE A 39 -0.62 11.06 -6.53
N SER A 40 -1.21 9.91 -6.85
CA SER A 40 -0.52 8.80 -7.50
C SER A 40 0.01 9.18 -8.89
N GLN A 41 -0.75 9.96 -9.67
CA GLN A 41 -0.31 10.47 -10.97
C GLN A 41 0.88 11.43 -10.87
N TYR A 42 0.88 12.36 -9.90
CA TYR A 42 2.02 13.25 -9.68
C TYR A 42 3.26 12.51 -9.20
N LEU A 43 3.10 11.50 -8.34
CA LEU A 43 4.21 10.63 -7.95
C LEU A 43 4.79 9.90 -9.16
N GLU A 44 3.95 9.33 -10.01
CA GLU A 44 4.39 8.64 -11.24
C GLU A 44 5.14 9.60 -12.17
N TYR A 45 4.59 10.79 -12.40
CA TYR A 45 5.21 11.83 -13.20
C TYR A 45 6.60 12.21 -12.66
N LYS A 46 6.71 12.51 -11.36
CA LYS A 46 8.00 12.88 -10.74
C LYS A 46 8.99 11.72 -10.67
N ALA A 47 8.51 10.49 -10.49
CA ALA A 47 9.36 9.30 -10.56
C ALA A 47 10.00 9.17 -11.94
N LYS A 48 9.19 9.23 -13.00
CA LYS A 48 9.64 9.16 -14.40
C LYS A 48 10.60 10.28 -14.75
N HIS A 49 10.29 11.52 -14.33
CA HIS A 49 11.16 12.67 -14.54
C HIS A 49 12.58 12.48 -13.94
N ASN A 50 12.68 11.78 -12.80
CA ASN A 50 13.95 11.50 -12.13
C ASN A 50 14.57 10.14 -12.53
N GLY A 51 14.11 9.52 -13.61
CA GLY A 51 14.60 8.22 -14.07
C GLY A 51 14.35 7.08 -13.06
N LYS A 52 13.32 7.20 -12.21
CA LYS A 52 12.95 6.17 -11.23
C LYS A 52 11.77 5.35 -11.73
N PHE A 53 11.84 4.04 -11.51
CA PHE A 53 10.70 3.15 -11.74
C PHE A 53 9.55 3.43 -10.76
N PHE A 54 8.32 3.43 -11.27
CA PHE A 54 7.10 3.58 -10.50
C PHE A 54 6.23 2.34 -10.70
N ILE A 55 5.88 1.66 -9.61
CA ILE A 55 5.17 0.38 -9.64
C ILE A 55 3.94 0.46 -8.75
N LYS A 56 2.82 -0.02 -9.28
CA LYS A 56 1.59 -0.21 -8.51
C LYS A 56 1.48 -1.67 -8.08
N VAL A 57 1.20 -1.92 -6.81
CA VAL A 57 1.08 -3.26 -6.23
C VAL A 57 -0.34 -3.50 -5.71
N ASN A 58 -0.79 -4.75 -5.68
CA ASN A 58 -2.08 -5.09 -5.09
C ASN A 58 -2.13 -4.60 -3.61
N PRO A 59 -3.12 -3.80 -3.19
CA PRO A 59 -3.26 -3.30 -1.81
C PRO A 59 -3.71 -4.37 -0.80
N GLN A 60 -4.17 -5.53 -1.27
CA GLN A 60 -4.81 -6.51 -0.41
C GLN A 60 -3.85 -7.02 0.68
N TYR A 61 -4.26 -6.86 1.94
CA TYR A 61 -3.54 -7.30 3.15
C TYR A 61 -2.14 -6.69 3.35
N THR A 62 -1.78 -5.59 2.70
CA THR A 62 -0.48 -4.91 2.91
C THR A 62 -0.25 -4.51 4.37
N SER A 63 -1.27 -4.00 5.06
CA SER A 63 -1.19 -3.61 6.48
C SER A 63 -1.37 -4.76 7.46
N LYS A 64 -1.97 -5.88 7.02
CA LYS A 64 -2.27 -7.06 7.86
C LYS A 64 -1.19 -8.13 7.82
N THR A 65 -0.46 -8.22 6.72
CA THR A 65 0.62 -9.19 6.52
C THR A 65 1.84 -8.77 7.32
N CYS A 66 2.49 -9.68 8.03
CA CYS A 66 3.76 -9.39 8.70
C CYS A 66 4.85 -9.26 7.64
N SER A 67 5.54 -8.12 7.62
CA SER A 67 6.64 -7.89 6.69
C SER A 67 7.85 -8.79 6.92
N VAL A 68 7.97 -9.43 8.08
CA VAL A 68 9.07 -10.36 8.39
C VAL A 68 8.70 -11.79 8.00
N CYS A 69 7.62 -12.34 8.54
CA CYS A 69 7.29 -13.78 8.39
C CYS A 69 6.13 -14.09 7.43
N GLY A 70 5.48 -13.08 6.85
CA GLY A 70 4.36 -13.26 5.92
C GLY A 70 3.01 -13.65 6.55
N ASN A 71 2.93 -13.80 7.88
CA ASN A 71 1.67 -14.15 8.55
C ASN A 71 0.61 -13.04 8.40
N ILE A 72 -0.63 -13.39 8.08
CA ILE A 72 -1.73 -12.42 7.97
C ILE A 72 -2.47 -12.31 9.31
N LYS A 73 -2.39 -11.14 9.94
CA LYS A 73 -3.15 -10.83 11.15
C LYS A 73 -4.61 -10.53 10.80
N LYS A 74 -5.54 -11.40 11.20
CA LYS A 74 -6.98 -11.24 10.91
C LYS A 74 -7.60 -10.08 11.70
N ASN A 75 -7.28 -10.02 13.00
CA ASN A 75 -7.86 -9.10 13.98
C ASN A 75 -6.99 -7.84 14.16
N LEU A 76 -6.84 -7.06 13.09
CA LEU A 76 -6.19 -5.75 13.14
C LEU A 76 -7.23 -4.66 12.87
N MET A 77 -7.42 -3.75 13.83
CA MET A 77 -8.37 -2.64 13.75
C MET A 77 -7.70 -1.40 13.17
N PHE A 78 -8.50 -0.48 12.62
CA PHE A 78 -8.01 0.80 12.08
C PHE A 78 -7.37 1.70 13.15
N LYS A 79 -7.78 1.59 14.41
CA LYS A 79 -7.21 2.34 15.53
C LYS A 79 -5.82 1.86 15.95
N ASP A 80 -5.46 0.63 15.59
CA ASP A 80 -4.20 0.03 16.01
C ASP A 80 -3.06 0.63 15.19
N ARG A 81 -2.20 1.43 15.86
CA ARG A 81 -1.02 2.06 15.24
C ARG A 81 0.23 1.20 15.35
N VAL A 82 0.28 0.33 16.35
CA VAL A 82 1.35 -0.65 16.53
C VAL A 82 0.92 -1.98 15.92
N TYR A 83 1.79 -2.57 15.12
CA TYR A 83 1.65 -3.91 14.57
C TYR A 83 2.51 -4.86 15.39
N LEU A 84 1.86 -5.79 16.10
CA LEU A 84 2.49 -6.92 16.79
C LEU A 84 2.14 -8.22 16.05
N CYS A 85 3.17 -8.94 15.60
CA CYS A 85 3.02 -10.25 14.98
C CYS A 85 3.01 -11.37 16.03
N GLU A 86 1.88 -12.04 16.20
CA GLU A 86 1.74 -13.19 17.13
C GLU A 86 2.54 -14.43 16.70
N LYS A 87 2.98 -14.51 15.43
CA LYS A 87 3.73 -15.67 14.93
C LYS A 87 5.24 -15.57 15.11
N CYS A 88 5.81 -14.36 14.98
CA CYS A 88 7.27 -14.17 15.01
C CYS A 88 7.74 -13.09 16.00
N GLY A 89 6.84 -12.50 16.78
CA GLY A 89 7.16 -11.46 17.77
C GLY A 89 7.49 -10.08 17.20
N ASN A 90 7.62 -9.93 15.88
CA ASN A 90 7.94 -8.66 15.25
C ASN A 90 6.95 -7.55 15.64
N THR A 91 7.49 -6.42 16.11
CA THR A 91 6.73 -5.27 16.60
C THR A 91 7.23 -3.99 15.96
N LEU A 92 6.35 -3.25 15.29
CA LEU A 92 6.68 -1.98 14.64
C LEU A 92 5.42 -1.14 14.39
N HIS A 93 5.59 0.08 13.91
CA HIS A 93 4.45 0.89 13.46
C HIS A 93 3.75 0.22 12.25
N ARG A 94 2.42 0.19 12.25
CA ARG A 94 1.61 -0.46 11.22
C ARG A 94 1.90 0.06 9.82
N ASP A 95 2.07 1.37 9.69
CA ASP A 95 2.29 2.00 8.39
C ASP A 95 3.71 1.69 7.87
N ILE A 96 4.71 1.49 8.75
CA ILE A 96 6.05 1.00 8.38
C ILE A 96 5.96 -0.46 7.92
N ASN A 97 5.20 -1.30 8.62
CA ASN A 97 4.96 -2.68 8.21
C ASN A 97 4.31 -2.75 6.81
N ALA A 98 3.31 -1.90 6.56
CA ALA A 98 2.66 -1.79 5.26
C ALA A 98 3.64 -1.34 4.17
N ALA A 99 4.44 -0.30 4.43
CA ALA A 99 5.44 0.20 3.50
C ALA A 99 6.46 -0.89 3.10
N ASN A 100 6.95 -1.66 4.08
CA ASN A 100 7.84 -2.79 3.81
C ASN A 100 7.19 -3.85 2.92
N ASN A 101 5.92 -4.19 3.17
CA ASN A 101 5.19 -5.14 2.32
C ASN A 101 4.99 -4.61 0.89
N ILE A 102 4.68 -3.32 0.74
CA ILE A 102 4.51 -2.66 -0.55
C ILE A 102 5.83 -2.70 -1.34
N LEU A 103 6.95 -2.36 -0.70
CA LEU A 103 8.27 -2.41 -1.31
C LEU A 103 8.62 -3.84 -1.75
N LYS A 104 8.44 -4.84 -0.89
CA LYS A 104 8.71 -6.25 -1.22
C LYS A 104 7.89 -6.73 -2.42
N ARG A 105 6.61 -6.36 -2.49
CA ARG A 105 5.75 -6.67 -3.65
C ARG A 105 6.23 -5.95 -4.91
N GLY A 106 6.64 -4.69 -4.79
CA GLY A 106 7.16 -3.90 -5.91
C GLY A 106 8.43 -4.51 -6.50
N LEU A 107 9.39 -4.87 -5.65
CA LEU A 107 10.63 -5.53 -6.07
C LEU A 107 10.34 -6.84 -6.81
N LYS A 108 9.46 -7.67 -6.24
CA LYS A 108 9.06 -8.95 -6.85
C LYS A 108 8.42 -8.77 -8.23
N LEU A 109 7.54 -7.78 -8.41
CA LEU A 109 6.92 -7.50 -9.72
C LEU A 109 7.93 -7.02 -10.76
N PHE A 110 8.99 -6.33 -10.33
CA PHE A 110 10.03 -5.83 -11.22
C PHE A 110 11.04 -6.92 -11.65
N GLY A 111 10.94 -8.15 -11.13
CA GLY A 111 11.92 -9.21 -11.41
C GLY A 111 13.29 -8.96 -10.75
N LEU A 112 13.30 -8.16 -9.69
CA LEU A 112 14.38 -8.10 -8.72
C LEU A 112 14.01 -9.05 -7.59
N GLY A 113 14.99 -9.71 -6.99
CA GLY A 113 14.76 -10.47 -5.76
C GLY A 113 14.20 -9.57 -4.66
N ILE A 114 13.91 -10.15 -3.51
CA ILE A 114 13.23 -9.45 -2.40
C ILE A 114 14.18 -8.46 -1.68
N SER A 115 15.42 -8.30 -2.15
CA SER A 115 16.48 -7.51 -1.53
C SER A 115 16.71 -6.17 -2.24
N LEU A 116 17.18 -5.16 -1.49
CA LEU A 116 17.58 -3.87 -2.06
C LEU A 116 18.95 -3.96 -2.74
N GLU A 117 19.78 -4.95 -2.37
CA GLU A 117 21.05 -5.25 -3.02
C GLU A 117 20.83 -5.61 -4.51
N ASP A 118 19.81 -6.40 -4.83
CA ASP A 118 19.46 -6.76 -6.21
C ASP A 118 19.13 -5.52 -7.07
N TYR A 119 18.48 -4.51 -6.47
CA TYR A 119 18.14 -3.25 -7.13
C TYR A 119 19.38 -2.42 -7.46
N LYS A 120 20.36 -2.38 -6.56
CA LYS A 120 21.60 -1.63 -6.79
C LYS A 120 22.44 -2.29 -7.90
N LEU A 121 22.46 -3.62 -7.98
CA LEU A 121 23.25 -4.36 -8.97
C LEU A 121 22.73 -4.25 -10.42
N LYS A 122 21.42 -4.07 -10.64
CA LYS A 122 20.85 -3.89 -12.00
C LYS A 122 20.67 -2.43 -12.42
N ALA A 123 20.91 -1.48 -11.52
CA ALA A 123 20.80 -0.04 -11.79
C ALA A 123 22.14 0.60 -12.24
N PHE A 124 23.18 -0.21 -12.40
CA PHE A 124 24.48 0.13 -12.99
C PHE A 124 24.77 -0.83 -14.14
#